data_AF-A0A3B1BJQ4-F1
#
_entry.id   AF-A0A3B1BJQ4-F1
#
_cell.length_a   1.000
_cell.length_b   1.000
_cell.length_c   1.000
_cell.angle_alpha   90.00
_cell.angle_beta   90.00
_cell.angle_gamma   90.00
#
_symmetry.space_group_name_H-M   'P 1'
#
loop_
_entity.id
_entity.type
_entity.pdbx_description
1 polymer ?
#
loop_
_entity_poly.entity_id
_entity_poly.type
_entity_poly.pdbx_seq_one_letter_code
_entity_poly.pdbx_strand_id
1 'polypeptide(L)'
;MINTLTRPFLSAITIIGIGFSMITPLQAHETREGVSDTYNLTIGHRSEPVFAREPAQFDLIIRDLDGNPYEPSEIDITVKALYLKEDAFDAKVLKSKKLKGDLRRDRSSPNRFNIWYMPTRAGAYGFRIKGTIDGVEIKERFVCGDGTLADSGFSCITNIQKFPGGWQ
;
A
#
# COMPACT_ATOMS: atom_id res chain seq x y z
N MET A 1 -15.43 -73.70 28.94
CA MET A 1 -15.20 -73.71 27.49
C MET A 1 -15.65 -72.37 26.93
N ILE A 2 -14.72 -71.59 26.33
CA ILE A 2 -14.94 -70.64 25.20
C ILE A 2 -15.87 -69.44 25.56
N ASN A 3 -15.54 -68.14 25.47
CA ASN A 3 -14.54 -67.41 24.71
C ASN A 3 -14.45 -65.94 25.15
N THR A 4 -13.23 -65.40 25.05
CA THR A 4 -12.85 -64.03 24.64
C THR A 4 -13.64 -62.79 25.13
N LEU A 5 -13.02 -62.10 26.09
CA LEU A 5 -13.10 -60.64 26.27
C LEU A 5 -12.42 -59.94 25.08
N THR A 6 -13.17 -59.28 24.21
CA THR A 6 -12.62 -58.34 23.23
C THR A 6 -12.99 -56.91 23.64
N ARG A 7 -11.99 -56.16 24.09
CA ARG A 7 -12.09 -54.71 24.36
C ARG A 7 -11.89 -53.99 23.01
N PRO A 8 -12.83 -53.18 22.52
CA PRO A 8 -12.55 -52.34 21.37
C PRO A 8 -11.61 -51.21 21.80
N PHE A 9 -10.37 -51.24 21.33
CA PHE A 9 -9.49 -50.08 21.34
C PHE A 9 -10.08 -49.04 20.39
N LEU A 10 -10.67 -47.98 20.95
CA LEU A 10 -10.98 -46.76 20.22
C LEU A 10 -9.65 -46.05 19.89
N SER A 11 -9.13 -46.29 18.69
CA SER A 11 -8.07 -45.47 18.13
C SER A 11 -8.63 -44.10 17.75
N ALA A 12 -8.40 -43.10 18.61
CA ALA A 12 -8.67 -41.69 18.29
C ALA A 12 -7.60 -41.20 17.30
N ILE A 13 -7.92 -41.19 16.01
CA ILE A 13 -7.12 -40.48 14.99
C ILE A 13 -7.36 -38.98 15.22
N THR A 14 -6.42 -38.31 15.88
CA THR A 14 -6.41 -36.85 15.99
C THR A 14 -5.87 -36.31 14.67
N ILE A 15 -6.75 -35.90 13.77
CA ILE A 15 -6.37 -35.14 12.58
C ILE A 15 -5.95 -33.76 13.06
N ILE A 16 -4.64 -33.51 13.14
CA ILE A 16 -4.08 -32.18 13.31
C ILE A 16 -4.37 -31.43 12.01
N GLY A 17 -5.49 -30.70 11.98
CA GLY A 17 -5.79 -29.75 10.92
C GLY A 17 -4.75 -28.65 10.97
N ILE A 18 -3.73 -28.74 10.12
CA ILE A 18 -2.83 -27.62 9.84
C ILE A 18 -3.70 -26.59 9.14
N GLY A 19 -4.23 -25.65 9.92
CA GLY A 19 -4.87 -24.46 9.40
C GLY A 19 -3.86 -23.73 8.55
N PHE A 20 -4.04 -23.80 7.23
CA PHE A 20 -3.29 -23.00 6.27
C PHE A 20 -3.77 -21.56 6.45
N SER A 21 -3.15 -20.83 7.38
CA SER A 21 -3.36 -19.39 7.52
C SER A 21 -2.95 -18.75 6.21
N MET A 22 -3.94 -18.37 5.40
CA MET A 22 -3.70 -17.53 4.24
C MET A 22 -3.21 -16.18 4.75
N ILE A 23 -1.89 -15.97 4.69
CA ILE A 23 -1.29 -14.66 4.94
C ILE A 23 -1.70 -13.81 3.75
N THR A 24 -2.75 -13.01 3.90
CA THR A 24 -3.06 -11.96 2.94
C THR A 24 -1.92 -10.95 3.00
N PRO A 25 -1.25 -10.63 1.89
CA PRO A 25 -0.23 -9.59 1.90
C PRO A 25 -0.89 -8.28 2.37
N LEU A 26 -0.45 -7.78 3.52
CA LEU A 26 -0.74 -6.43 3.97
C LEU A 26 -0.07 -5.48 2.96
N GLN A 27 -0.79 -5.09 1.90
CA GLN A 27 -0.29 -4.11 0.92
C GLN A 27 -0.01 -2.79 1.62
N ALA A 28 1.17 -2.17 1.43
CA ALA A 28 1.47 -0.75 1.75
C ALA A 28 1.26 0.22 0.58
N HIS A 29 0.35 -0.13 -0.33
CA HIS A 29 -0.28 0.82 -1.25
C HIS A 29 -1.70 1.20 -0.85
N GLU A 30 -1.98 2.50 -0.85
CA GLU A 30 -3.32 3.06 -0.66
C GLU A 30 -3.92 3.30 -2.05
N THR A 31 -5.09 2.73 -2.31
CA THR A 31 -5.85 2.99 -3.53
C THR A 31 -6.95 4.01 -3.25
N ARG A 32 -7.00 5.06 -4.08
CA ARG A 32 -8.09 6.03 -4.09
C ARG A 32 -8.78 6.02 -5.45
N GLU A 33 -10.09 5.80 -5.40
CA GLU A 33 -10.94 5.77 -6.58
C GLU A 33 -11.44 7.17 -6.93
N GLY A 34 -11.71 7.41 -8.22
CA GLY A 34 -12.33 8.65 -8.69
C GLY A 34 -11.53 9.92 -8.43
N VAL A 35 -10.19 9.82 -8.37
CA VAL A 35 -9.34 11.02 -8.22
C VAL A 35 -9.53 11.91 -9.44
N SER A 36 -9.98 13.14 -9.18
CA SER A 36 -10.35 14.12 -10.21
C SER A 36 -11.35 13.58 -11.24
N ASP A 37 -12.25 12.70 -10.80
CA ASP A 37 -13.26 12.04 -11.64
C ASP A 37 -12.69 11.31 -12.88
N THR A 38 -11.40 10.95 -12.86
CA THR A 38 -10.70 10.42 -14.04
C THR A 38 -9.93 9.13 -13.73
N TYR A 39 -9.31 9.04 -12.55
CA TYR A 39 -8.35 7.98 -12.26
C TYR A 39 -8.62 7.24 -10.96
N ASN A 40 -8.27 5.96 -10.96
CA ASN A 40 -8.02 5.20 -9.76
C ASN A 40 -6.50 5.21 -9.51
N LEU A 41 -6.06 5.85 -8.41
CA LEU A 41 -4.64 6.00 -8.08
C LEU A 41 -4.26 5.09 -6.92
N THR A 42 -3.19 4.33 -7.10
CA THR A 42 -2.62 3.49 -6.04
C THR A 42 -1.22 4.01 -5.71
N ILE A 43 -0.99 4.41 -4.45
CA ILE A 43 0.26 5.03 -4.01
C ILE A 43 0.82 4.33 -2.79
N GLY A 44 2.13 4.08 -2.79
CA GLY A 44 2.78 3.41 -1.67
C GLY A 44 4.30 3.36 -1.80
N HIS A 45 4.87 2.34 -1.18
CA HIS A 45 6.25 1.96 -1.42
C HIS A 45 6.31 0.89 -2.51
N ARG A 46 7.34 0.92 -3.35
CA ARG A 46 7.43 -0.04 -4.47
C ARG A 46 7.71 -1.47 -4.01
N SER A 47 8.53 -1.59 -2.97
CA SER A 47 8.98 -2.86 -2.40
C SER A 47 8.87 -2.72 -0.90
N GLU A 48 8.17 -3.67 -0.29
CA GLU A 48 7.86 -3.68 1.12
C GLU A 48 8.34 -5.00 1.74
N PRO A 49 8.82 -4.99 2.99
CA PRO A 49 8.91 -3.83 3.88
C PRO A 49 9.98 -2.78 3.48
N VAL A 50 9.80 -1.53 3.92
CA VAL A 50 10.81 -0.48 3.79
C VAL A 50 11.53 -0.26 5.12
N PHE A 51 12.85 -0.12 5.08
CA PHE A 51 13.67 0.06 6.28
C PHE A 51 14.28 1.47 6.36
N ALA A 52 14.56 1.89 7.59
CA ALA A 52 15.24 3.16 7.83
C ALA A 52 16.71 3.09 7.38
N ARG A 53 17.14 4.11 6.64
CA ARG A 53 18.49 4.26 6.05
C ARG A 53 18.80 3.27 4.93
N GLU A 54 17.77 2.65 4.37
CA GLU A 54 17.88 1.82 3.17
C GLU A 54 17.22 2.52 1.98
N PRO A 55 17.73 2.35 0.75
CA PRO A 55 17.07 2.89 -0.44
C PRO A 55 15.68 2.30 -0.61
N ALA A 56 14.69 3.19 -0.81
CA ALA A 56 13.32 2.82 -1.10
C ALA A 56 12.83 3.59 -2.34
N GLN A 57 11.67 3.20 -2.85
CA GLN A 57 11.03 3.88 -3.96
C GLN A 57 9.60 4.22 -3.60
N PHE A 58 9.22 5.47 -3.85
CA PHE A 58 7.82 5.85 -4.02
C PHE A 58 7.26 5.08 -5.21
N ASP A 59 5.99 4.73 -5.13
CA ASP A 59 5.29 4.01 -6.19
C ASP A 59 3.93 4.65 -6.46
N LEU A 60 3.65 4.90 -7.73
CA LEU A 60 2.38 5.39 -8.24
C LEU A 60 1.92 4.44 -9.33
N ILE A 61 0.74 3.86 -9.19
CA ILE A 61 0.08 3.05 -10.21
C ILE A 61 -1.21 3.77 -10.60
N ILE A 62 -1.42 3.94 -11.90
CA ILE A 62 -2.56 4.65 -12.46
C ILE A 62 -3.46 3.64 -13.16
N ARG A 63 -4.76 3.73 -12.89
CA ARG A 63 -5.81 2.98 -13.57
C ARG A 63 -6.93 3.93 -13.99
N ASP A 64 -7.67 3.56 -15.02
CA ASP A 64 -8.91 4.24 -15.36
C ASP A 64 -10.00 3.92 -14.31
N LEU A 65 -11.18 4.54 -14.44
CA LEU A 65 -12.30 4.34 -13.52
C LEU A 65 -12.84 2.90 -13.54
N ASP A 66 -12.68 2.18 -14.64
CA ASP A 66 -13.05 0.77 -14.80
C ASP A 66 -12.00 -0.19 -14.20
N GLY A 67 -10.87 0.35 -13.74
CA GLY A 67 -9.78 -0.40 -13.13
C GLY A 67 -8.76 -0.97 -14.11
N ASN A 68 -8.81 -0.64 -15.40
CA ASN A 68 -7.79 -1.05 -16.36
C ASN A 68 -6.50 -0.23 -16.18
N PRO A 69 -5.32 -0.79 -16.48
CA PRO A 69 -4.08 -0.01 -16.52
C PRO A 69 -4.21 1.21 -17.43
N TYR A 70 -3.92 2.40 -16.90
CA TYR A 70 -3.94 3.63 -17.68
C TYR A 70 -2.52 4.11 -17.97
N GLU A 71 -2.21 4.30 -19.24
CA GLU A 71 -0.88 4.73 -19.71
C GLU A 71 -0.90 6.20 -20.10
N PRO A 72 -0.50 7.13 -19.20
CA PRO A 72 -0.57 8.55 -19.52
C PRO A 72 0.45 8.90 -20.60
N SER A 73 0.09 9.84 -21.48
CA SER A 73 0.99 10.41 -22.48
C SER A 73 1.94 11.45 -21.88
N GLU A 74 1.45 12.22 -20.91
CA GLU A 74 2.20 13.25 -20.18
C GLU A 74 1.97 13.12 -18.67
N ILE A 75 3.04 13.30 -17.89
CA ILE A 75 2.96 13.30 -16.43
C ILE A 75 3.99 14.26 -15.84
N ASP A 76 3.52 15.20 -15.02
CA ASP A 76 4.36 16.10 -14.23
C ASP A 76 3.85 16.12 -12.80
N ILE A 77 4.41 15.27 -11.94
CA ILE A 77 4.00 15.16 -10.54
C ILE A 77 5.21 15.39 -9.63
N THR A 78 5.07 16.35 -8.71
CA THR A 78 5.96 16.52 -7.57
C THR A 78 5.50 15.65 -6.41
N VAL A 79 6.42 14.86 -5.84
CA VAL A 79 6.17 14.03 -4.66
C VAL A 79 6.87 14.60 -3.43
N LYS A 80 6.16 14.68 -2.30
CA LYS A 80 6.72 14.92 -0.97
C LYS A 80 6.50 13.69 -0.09
N ALA A 81 7.58 13.15 0.47
CA ALA A 81 7.47 12.20 1.56
C ALA A 81 7.11 12.94 2.85
N LEU A 82 6.20 12.37 3.62
CA LEU A 82 5.71 12.85 4.91
C LEU A 82 6.14 11.83 5.97
N TYR A 83 6.76 12.29 7.05
CA TYR A 83 6.92 11.50 8.26
C TYR A 83 5.83 11.90 9.24
N LEU A 84 5.03 10.94 9.66
CA LEU A 84 3.79 11.14 10.39
C LEU A 84 3.96 10.71 11.85
N LYS A 85 3.15 11.31 12.73
CA LYS A 85 3.14 10.93 14.15
C LYS A 85 2.62 9.50 14.36
N GLU A 86 1.61 9.15 13.58
CA GLU A 86 0.92 7.88 13.59
C GLU A 86 0.39 7.60 12.18
N ASP A 87 -0.14 6.41 12.00
CA ASP A 87 -0.55 5.91 10.70
C ASP A 87 -2.02 6.19 10.45
N ALA A 88 -2.32 7.47 10.27
CA ALA A 88 -3.67 7.95 10.06
C ALA A 88 -3.66 9.08 9.02
N PHE A 89 -4.74 9.16 8.24
CA PHE A 89 -4.87 10.18 7.20
C PHE A 89 -4.72 11.61 7.75
N ASP A 90 -5.36 11.88 8.89
CA ASP A 90 -5.35 13.13 9.62
C ASP A 90 -4.13 13.30 10.56
N ALA A 91 -3.22 12.30 10.59
CA ALA A 91 -2.04 12.35 11.43
C ALA A 91 -1.23 13.63 11.21
N LYS A 92 -0.70 14.16 12.31
CA LYS A 92 0.22 15.29 12.29
C LYS A 92 1.46 14.94 11.49
N VAL A 93 1.77 15.76 10.49
CA VAL A 93 3.05 15.69 9.76
C VAL A 93 4.16 16.21 10.68
N LEU A 94 5.04 15.31 11.13
CA LEU A 94 6.20 15.66 11.94
C LEU A 94 7.31 16.28 11.09
N LYS A 95 7.50 15.77 9.86
CA LYS A 95 8.46 16.29 8.90
C LYS A 95 7.98 16.01 7.47
N SER A 96 8.37 16.84 6.53
CA SER A 96 8.17 16.55 5.11
C SER A 96 9.37 16.95 4.28
N LYS A 97 9.57 16.28 3.15
CA LYS A 97 10.62 16.62 2.20
C LYS A 97 10.18 16.27 0.77
N LYS A 98 10.40 17.20 -0.17
CA LYS A 98 10.24 16.92 -1.60
C LYS A 98 11.26 15.86 -2.00
N LEU A 99 10.80 14.81 -2.68
CA LEU A 99 11.68 13.80 -3.26
C LEU A 99 12.52 14.45 -4.37
N LYS A 100 13.77 14.03 -4.47
CA LYS A 100 14.71 14.53 -5.48
C LYS A 100 14.84 13.48 -6.59
N GLY A 101 15.00 13.93 -7.83
CA GLY A 101 15.06 13.07 -9.01
C GLY A 101 13.75 13.09 -9.80
N ASP A 102 13.76 12.39 -10.92
CA ASP A 102 12.65 12.35 -11.87
C ASP A 102 11.65 11.26 -11.51
N LEU A 103 10.37 11.51 -11.80
CA LEU A 103 9.34 10.49 -11.79
C LEU A 103 9.53 9.56 -12.99
N ARG A 104 10.03 8.35 -12.74
CA ARG A 104 10.40 7.41 -13.81
C ARG A 104 9.29 6.40 -14.04
N ARG A 105 8.85 6.27 -15.29
CA ARG A 105 7.97 5.19 -15.71
C ARG A 105 8.68 3.83 -15.55
N ASP A 106 7.95 2.85 -15.04
CA ASP A 106 8.39 1.47 -15.00
C ASP A 106 8.45 0.87 -16.41
N ARG A 107 9.49 0.09 -16.71
CA ARG A 107 9.69 -0.50 -18.04
C ARG A 107 8.74 -1.66 -18.35
N SER A 108 8.33 -2.40 -17.33
CA SER A 108 7.44 -3.56 -17.44
C SER A 108 5.97 -3.22 -17.20
N SER A 109 5.69 -2.05 -16.64
CA SER A 109 4.34 -1.61 -16.27
C SER A 109 4.19 -0.13 -16.65
N PRO A 110 3.74 0.17 -17.88
CA PRO A 110 3.69 1.54 -18.39
C PRO A 110 2.73 2.46 -17.61
N ASN A 111 1.81 1.89 -16.82
CA ASN A 111 0.93 2.62 -15.92
C ASN A 111 1.52 2.86 -14.51
N ARG A 112 2.80 2.52 -14.29
CA ARG A 112 3.47 2.60 -12.98
C ARG A 112 4.67 3.53 -13.03
N PHE A 113 4.85 4.32 -11.98
CA PHE A 113 5.89 5.35 -11.88
C PHE A 113 6.53 5.34 -10.50
N ASN A 114 7.82 5.66 -10.43
CA ASN A 114 8.57 5.62 -9.18
C ASN A 114 9.62 6.72 -9.06
N ILE A 115 9.94 7.05 -7.80
CA ILE A 115 11.04 7.96 -7.44
C ILE A 115 11.82 7.34 -6.29
N TRP A 116 13.14 7.27 -6.42
CA TRP A 116 14.01 6.82 -5.33
C TRP A 116 14.06 7.83 -4.19
N TYR A 117 14.03 7.33 -2.97
CA TYR A 117 14.28 8.12 -1.77
C TYR A 117 14.86 7.24 -0.67
N MET A 118 15.31 7.86 0.41
CA MET A 118 15.85 7.13 1.56
C MET A 118 15.12 7.59 2.82
N PRO A 119 14.25 6.76 3.41
CA PRO A 119 13.71 7.00 4.74
C PRO A 119 14.86 7.08 5.75
N THR A 120 14.78 7.98 6.72
CA THR A 120 15.86 8.15 7.69
C THR A 120 15.55 7.58 9.07
N ARG A 121 14.27 7.26 9.33
CA ARG A 121 13.76 6.76 10.60
C ARG A 121 12.61 5.79 10.37
N ALA A 122 12.44 4.84 11.28
CA ALA A 122 11.24 4.02 11.32
C ALA A 122 10.03 4.83 11.84
N GLY A 123 8.83 4.40 11.48
CA GLY A 123 7.55 5.00 11.85
C GLY A 123 6.67 5.30 10.62
N ALA A 124 5.50 5.89 10.83
CA ALA A 124 4.53 6.11 9.78
C ALA A 124 5.03 7.10 8.71
N TYR A 125 4.81 6.74 7.44
CA TYR A 125 5.07 7.60 6.30
C TYR A 125 3.80 7.83 5.49
N GLY A 126 3.80 8.93 4.75
CA GLY A 126 2.81 9.17 3.71
C GLY A 126 3.43 9.91 2.55
N PHE A 127 2.64 10.13 1.51
CA PHE A 127 3.06 10.87 0.34
C PHE A 127 2.04 11.96 0.02
N ARG A 128 2.54 13.16 -0.29
CA ARG A 128 1.73 14.20 -0.93
C ARG A 128 2.21 14.35 -2.35
N ILE A 129 1.30 14.20 -3.30
CA ILE A 129 1.56 14.43 -4.72
C ILE A 129 0.85 15.70 -5.19
N LYS A 130 1.49 16.44 -6.08
CA LYS A 130 0.88 17.60 -6.75
C LYS A 130 1.41 17.74 -8.17
N GLY A 131 0.54 17.99 -9.13
CA GLY A 131 0.91 18.30 -10.52
C GLY A 131 -0.19 17.86 -11.48
N THR A 132 0.16 17.26 -12.62
CA THR A 132 -0.79 16.82 -13.65
C THR A 132 -0.51 15.43 -14.20
N ILE A 133 -1.58 14.76 -14.65
CA ILE A 133 -1.56 13.54 -15.47
C ILE A 133 -2.40 13.87 -16.71
N ASP A 134 -1.81 13.84 -17.91
CA ASP A 134 -2.47 14.26 -19.17
C ASP A 134 -3.23 15.59 -19.05
N GLY A 135 -2.66 16.56 -18.32
CA GLY A 135 -3.25 17.87 -18.09
C GLY A 135 -4.31 17.94 -16.97
N VAL A 136 -4.77 16.82 -16.42
CA VAL A 136 -5.69 16.76 -15.27
C VAL A 136 -4.92 17.07 -13.99
N GLU A 137 -5.35 18.09 -13.24
CA GLU A 137 -4.69 18.47 -11.97
C GLU A 137 -4.89 17.39 -10.91
N ILE A 138 -3.79 16.96 -10.29
CA ILE A 138 -3.78 16.03 -9.16
C ILE A 138 -3.19 16.73 -7.96
N LYS A 139 -3.86 16.67 -6.80
CA LYS A 139 -3.37 17.23 -5.54
C LYS A 139 -3.84 16.40 -4.35
N GLU A 140 -3.15 15.30 -4.13
CA GLU A 140 -3.59 14.30 -3.17
C GLU A 140 -2.57 14.08 -2.06
N ARG A 141 -3.08 13.64 -0.91
CA ARG A 141 -2.29 13.09 0.20
C ARG A 141 -2.71 11.64 0.40
N PHE A 142 -1.72 10.79 0.58
CA PHE A 142 -1.84 9.37 0.89
C PHE A 142 -1.06 9.08 2.16
N VAL A 143 -1.52 8.11 2.94
CA VAL A 143 -0.86 7.65 4.16
C VAL A 143 -0.64 6.15 4.06
N CYS A 144 0.62 5.76 4.26
CA CYS A 144 1.03 4.38 4.16
C CYS A 144 0.91 3.70 5.53
N GLY A 145 -0.29 3.22 5.86
CA GLY A 145 -0.49 2.09 6.78
C GLY A 145 -1.54 2.15 7.88
N ASP A 146 -1.62 1.00 8.56
CA ASP A 146 -2.46 0.71 9.73
C ASP A 146 -1.61 0.66 11.02
N GLY A 147 -0.46 1.33 11.08
CA GLY A 147 0.27 1.54 12.33
C GLY A 147 0.81 0.29 13.01
N THR A 148 0.77 -0.87 12.37
CA THR A 148 1.40 -2.08 12.88
C THR A 148 2.84 -2.16 12.41
N LEU A 149 3.76 -2.00 13.36
CA LEU A 149 5.11 -2.55 13.23
C LEU A 149 4.94 -4.05 12.99
N ALA A 150 5.08 -4.53 11.75
CA ALA A 150 5.67 -5.85 11.59
C ALA A 150 7.11 -5.75 12.11
N ASP A 151 7.69 -6.85 12.59
CA ASP A 151 9.08 -6.89 13.10
C ASP A 151 10.12 -6.30 12.11
N SER A 152 9.71 -6.00 10.87
CA SER A 152 10.50 -5.42 9.81
C SER A 152 9.85 -4.38 8.85
N GLY A 153 8.58 -3.93 8.91
CA GLY A 153 8.12 -2.79 8.03
C GLY A 153 6.65 -2.34 7.99
N PHE A 154 6.24 -1.65 6.90
CA PHE A 154 5.02 -0.81 6.77
C PHE A 154 3.90 -1.41 5.87
N SER A 155 2.63 -1.02 6.07
CA SER A 155 1.41 -1.50 5.34
C SER A 155 0.51 -0.33 4.88
N CYS A 156 -0.73 -0.52 4.34
CA CYS A 156 -1.63 0.54 3.83
C CYS A 156 -3.09 0.39 4.29
N ILE A 157 -3.84 1.49 4.14
CA ILE A 157 -5.27 1.59 4.44
C ILE A 157 -6.06 0.62 3.55
N THR A 158 -6.85 -0.26 4.17
CA THR A 158 -7.67 -1.29 3.49
C THR A 158 -9.09 -0.83 3.14
N ASN A 159 -9.48 0.39 3.55
CA ASN A 159 -10.77 0.99 3.20
C ASN A 159 -10.57 2.18 2.26
N ILE A 160 -11.20 2.11 1.08
CA ILE A 160 -11.34 3.23 0.14
C ILE A 160 -11.94 4.41 0.91
N GLN A 161 -11.11 5.39 1.27
CA GLN A 161 -11.60 6.58 1.94
C GLN A 161 -12.31 7.42 0.86
N LYS A 162 -13.65 7.39 0.85
CA LYS A 162 -14.43 8.35 0.06
C LYS A 162 -14.02 9.76 0.48
N PHE A 163 -13.67 10.57 -0.50
CA PHE A 163 -13.19 11.93 -0.33
C PHE A 163 -14.16 12.78 0.52
N PRO A 164 -13.67 13.70 1.37
CA PRO A 164 -14.54 14.69 2.03
C PRO A 164 -15.13 15.63 0.97
N GLY A 165 -16.41 15.42 0.63
CA GLY A 165 -17.13 16.16 -0.41
C GLY A 165 -18.45 15.53 -0.84
N GLY A 166 -18.59 14.20 -0.73
CA GLY A 166 -19.85 13.46 -0.96
C GLY A 166 -20.47 13.60 -2.35
N TRP A 167 -21.41 12.71 -2.68
CA TRP A 167 -22.45 13.01 -3.67
C TRP A 167 -23.69 13.31 -2.85
N GLN A 168 -24.17 14.57 -2.91
CA GLN A 168 -25.25 15.19 -2.13
C GLN A 168 -24.83 15.80 -0.79
#